data_AF-A0A7S1RN33-F1
#
_entry.id   AF-A0A7S1RN33-F1
#
_cell.length_a   1.000
_cell.length_b   1.000
_cell.length_c   1.000
_cell.angle_alpha   90.00
_cell.angle_beta   90.00
_cell.angle_gamma   90.00
#
_symmetry.space_group_name_H-M   'P 1'
#
loop_
_entity.id
_entity.type
_entity.pdbx_description
1 polymer ?
#
loop_
_entity_poly.entity_id
_entity_poly.type
_entity_poly.pdbx_seq_one_letter_code
_entity_poly.pdbx_strand_id
1 'polypeptide(L)'
;IAWVHFPKCGTSFLNTIAHSPGVCPSLPEDARIERNVSLFRTESHVNARNCPGLSSFNFNHPALGSKTQPPYEEGKGHYMAMLREPGQRILSAYSDMRECSRDPECNVTILGSWGGWYSEELPDLTAFARRQAGCMVRMLTRTGFPCGGLLEIPVGPYEVTEARRRLREGFAFVGINEYWDLSICLYSAMFKVGCSRMQFQDVRPGPDKWDNASRVEDLDADDERRVSSEARDVSALNGFTDVVDGELYAEALDIFEGNLKRYHVSEAACEPCWRDAGLL
;
A
#
# COMPACT_ATOMS: atom_id res chain seq x y z
N ILE A 1 10.42 -9.74 -8.50
CA ILE A 1 9.44 -9.16 -7.55
C ILE A 1 8.50 -8.27 -8.35
N ALA A 2 7.20 -8.35 -8.10
CA ALA A 2 6.22 -7.44 -8.67
C ALA A 2 5.37 -6.86 -7.55
N TRP A 3 5.38 -5.55 -7.36
CA TRP A 3 4.56 -4.92 -6.33
C TRP A 3 3.23 -4.43 -6.92
N VAL A 4 2.14 -4.92 -6.38
CA VAL A 4 0.79 -4.47 -6.71
C VAL A 4 0.42 -3.35 -5.74
N HIS A 5 0.63 -2.11 -6.19
CA HIS A 5 0.41 -0.91 -5.39
C HIS A 5 -1.08 -0.54 -5.39
N PHE A 6 -1.86 -1.12 -4.48
CA PHE A 6 -3.24 -0.68 -4.26
C PHE A 6 -3.26 0.77 -3.74
N PRO A 7 -4.18 1.62 -4.23
CA PRO A 7 -4.18 3.03 -3.84
C PRO A 7 -4.37 3.20 -2.35
N LYS A 8 -3.49 4.02 -1.73
CA LYS A 8 -3.45 4.32 -0.28
C LYS A 8 -3.25 3.12 0.64
N CYS A 9 -2.69 2.03 0.12
CA CYS A 9 -2.29 0.88 0.91
C CYS A 9 -0.76 0.87 1.05
N GLY A 10 -0.16 1.89 1.66
CA GLY A 10 1.23 1.80 2.12
C GLY A 10 2.32 2.02 1.07
N THR A 11 2.35 3.19 0.40
CA THR A 11 3.46 3.56 -0.51
C THR A 11 4.85 3.42 0.15
N SER A 12 4.92 3.64 1.47
CA SER A 12 6.12 3.49 2.28
C SER A 12 6.76 2.10 2.22
N PHE A 13 5.99 1.05 1.88
CA PHE A 13 6.46 -0.33 1.77
C PHE A 13 7.50 -0.51 0.66
N LEU A 14 7.56 0.44 -0.27
CA LEU A 14 8.65 0.51 -1.22
C LEU A 14 10.01 0.56 -0.52
N ASN A 15 10.18 1.32 0.58
CA ASN A 15 11.45 1.35 1.29
C ASN A 15 11.82 -0.05 1.80
N THR A 16 10.84 -0.81 2.29
CA THR A 16 11.04 -2.21 2.68
C THR A 16 11.58 -3.04 1.52
N ILE A 17 10.97 -2.95 0.34
CA ILE A 17 11.41 -3.73 -0.82
C ILE A 17 12.76 -3.24 -1.36
N ALA A 18 12.96 -1.92 -1.46
CA ALA A 18 14.17 -1.33 -2.03
C ALA A 18 15.43 -1.66 -1.23
N HIS A 19 15.29 -1.67 0.10
CA HIS A 19 16.34 -2.05 1.05
C HIS A 19 16.53 -3.56 1.19
N SER A 20 15.71 -4.38 0.52
CA SER A 20 15.93 -5.83 0.50
C SER A 20 17.17 -6.21 -0.31
N PRO A 21 17.96 -7.20 0.16
CA PRO A 21 19.14 -7.67 -0.54
C PRO A 21 18.87 -8.02 -2.01
N GLY A 22 19.69 -7.44 -2.90
CA GLY A 22 19.60 -7.67 -4.34
C GLY A 22 18.57 -6.82 -5.09
N VAL A 23 17.69 -6.08 -4.40
CA VAL A 23 16.70 -5.22 -5.06
C VAL A 23 17.32 -3.91 -5.53
N CYS A 24 17.94 -3.17 -4.61
CA CYS A 24 18.77 -2.02 -4.95
C CYS A 24 20.12 -2.01 -4.21
N PRO A 25 21.14 -2.75 -4.72
CA PRO A 25 22.44 -2.85 -4.06
C PRO A 25 23.20 -1.52 -3.93
N SER A 26 22.85 -0.52 -4.73
CA SER A 26 23.48 0.81 -4.72
C SER A 26 22.75 1.83 -3.85
N LEU A 27 21.64 1.45 -3.21
CA LEU A 27 20.91 2.33 -2.30
C LEU A 27 21.69 2.42 -0.98
N PRO A 28 22.07 3.62 -0.51
CA PRO A 28 22.64 3.79 0.82
C PRO A 28 21.69 3.27 1.90
N GLU A 29 22.23 2.72 2.99
CA GLU A 29 21.44 2.09 4.07
C GLU A 29 20.46 3.08 4.75
N ASP A 30 20.81 4.35 4.80
CA ASP A 30 20.02 5.45 5.35
C ASP A 30 19.22 6.22 4.28
N ALA A 31 19.32 5.84 3.01
CA ALA A 31 18.59 6.52 1.96
C ALA A 31 17.10 6.21 2.05
N ARG A 32 16.31 7.28 2.18
CA ARG A 32 14.86 7.23 2.15
C ARG A 32 14.38 7.50 0.74
N ILE A 33 13.44 6.67 0.31
CA ILE A 33 12.74 6.89 -0.94
C ILE A 33 11.47 7.71 -0.68
N GLU A 34 11.40 8.92 -1.24
CA GLU A 34 10.33 9.89 -0.99
C GLU A 34 9.17 9.88 -2.02
N ARG A 35 8.15 10.72 -1.73
CA ARG A 35 6.85 10.83 -2.39
C ARG A 35 6.91 11.13 -3.89
N ASN A 36 7.96 11.80 -4.38
CA ASN A 36 8.06 12.21 -5.78
C ASN A 36 8.56 11.09 -6.69
N VAL A 37 7.67 10.13 -6.78
CA VAL A 37 7.79 8.89 -7.50
C VAL A 37 7.88 9.07 -9.02
N SER A 38 7.31 10.15 -9.56
CA SER A 38 7.52 10.55 -10.95
C SER A 38 9.00 10.90 -11.25
N LEU A 39 9.79 11.20 -10.21
CA LEU A 39 11.22 11.47 -10.28
C LEU A 39 12.11 10.24 -10.02
N PHE A 40 11.56 9.02 -9.88
CA PHE A 40 12.39 7.81 -9.80
C PHE A 40 13.32 7.64 -10.99
N ARG A 41 12.93 8.15 -12.17
CA ARG A 41 13.81 8.12 -13.35
C ARG A 41 14.92 9.17 -13.31
N THR A 42 14.86 10.13 -12.40
CA THR A 42 15.77 11.30 -12.35
C THR A 42 16.60 11.37 -11.07
N GLU A 43 16.22 10.70 -9.98
CA GLU A 43 17.12 10.56 -8.84
C GLU A 43 18.28 9.63 -9.20
N SER A 44 19.51 10.12 -9.06
CA SER A 44 20.74 9.42 -9.45
C SER A 44 20.88 8.04 -8.83
N HIS A 45 20.24 7.80 -7.68
CA HIS A 45 20.37 6.57 -6.91
C HIS A 45 19.34 5.49 -7.26
N VAL A 46 18.14 5.84 -7.77
CA VAL A 46 17.01 4.91 -7.92
C VAL A 46 16.62 4.70 -9.38
N ASN A 47 17.59 4.45 -10.26
CA ASN A 47 17.34 4.11 -11.66
C ASN A 47 17.54 2.61 -11.93
N ALA A 48 17.12 2.13 -13.11
CA ALA A 48 17.21 0.71 -13.47
C ALA A 48 18.64 0.13 -13.45
N ARG A 49 19.68 0.97 -13.59
CA ARG A 49 21.08 0.54 -13.51
C ARG A 49 21.50 0.28 -12.06
N ASN A 50 21.06 1.13 -11.14
CA ASN A 50 21.46 1.10 -9.73
C ASN A 50 20.52 0.23 -8.88
N CYS A 51 19.23 0.17 -9.25
CA CYS A 51 18.17 -0.60 -8.63
C CYS A 51 17.45 -1.50 -9.64
N PRO A 52 18.12 -2.55 -10.18
CA PRO A 52 17.51 -3.41 -11.20
C PRO A 52 16.25 -4.12 -10.70
N GLY A 53 16.15 -4.42 -9.40
CA GLY A 53 14.97 -5.04 -8.79
C GLY A 53 13.75 -4.13 -8.71
N LEU A 54 13.92 -2.81 -8.87
CA LEU A 54 12.85 -1.82 -8.92
C LEU A 54 12.49 -1.39 -10.35
N SER A 55 13.17 -1.89 -11.37
CA SER A 55 13.00 -1.45 -12.76
C SER A 55 11.58 -1.65 -13.32
N SER A 56 10.85 -2.63 -12.78
CA SER A 56 9.45 -2.93 -13.14
C SER A 56 8.43 -2.28 -12.20
N PHE A 57 8.85 -1.53 -11.18
CA PHE A 57 7.93 -0.95 -10.22
C PHE A 57 7.13 0.18 -10.87
N ASN A 58 5.81 0.01 -10.87
CA ASN A 58 4.88 1.06 -11.23
C ASN A 58 4.07 1.46 -10.01
N PHE A 59 4.18 2.73 -9.68
CA PHE A 59 3.53 3.36 -8.56
C PHE A 59 2.19 3.98 -8.87
N ASN A 60 1.79 3.93 -10.14
CA ASN A 60 0.39 4.07 -10.47
C ASN A 60 -0.39 2.88 -9.88
N HIS A 61 -1.69 2.83 -10.15
CA HIS A 61 -2.56 1.75 -9.68
C HIS A 61 -3.01 0.86 -10.85
N PRO A 62 -2.09 0.28 -11.65
CA PRO A 62 -2.49 -0.51 -12.78
C PRO A 62 -2.96 -1.90 -12.35
N ALA A 63 -3.80 -2.53 -13.17
CA ALA A 63 -4.19 -3.90 -12.96
C ALA A 63 -3.02 -4.88 -13.23
N LEU A 64 -3.18 -6.11 -12.74
CA LEU A 64 -2.34 -7.25 -13.16
C LEU A 64 -2.38 -7.43 -14.68
N GLY A 65 -1.24 -7.76 -15.29
CA GLY A 65 -1.12 -7.89 -16.74
C GLY A 65 -1.18 -6.58 -17.53
N SER A 66 -1.15 -5.41 -16.87
CA SER A 66 -0.92 -4.13 -17.54
C SER A 66 0.49 -4.04 -18.13
N LYS A 67 0.80 -3.02 -18.94
CA LYS A 67 2.15 -2.84 -19.55
C LYS A 67 3.30 -2.82 -18.53
N THR A 68 3.01 -2.56 -17.26
CA THR A 68 3.99 -2.41 -16.20
C THR A 68 3.85 -3.46 -15.10
N GLN A 69 2.95 -4.41 -15.25
CA GLN A 69 2.76 -5.51 -14.31
C GLN A 69 2.74 -6.81 -15.11
N PRO A 70 3.48 -7.85 -14.70
CA PRO A 70 3.40 -9.12 -15.40
C PRO A 70 1.95 -9.64 -15.42
N PRO A 71 1.56 -10.42 -16.44
CA PRO A 71 0.34 -11.21 -16.39
C PRO A 71 0.31 -12.11 -15.16
N TYR A 72 -0.88 -12.39 -14.62
CA TYR A 72 -1.03 -13.14 -13.37
C TYR A 72 -0.24 -14.46 -13.39
N GLU A 73 -0.38 -15.27 -14.44
CA GLU A 73 0.29 -16.57 -14.55
C GLU A 73 1.82 -16.45 -14.57
N GLU A 74 2.37 -15.39 -15.18
CA GLU A 74 3.83 -15.17 -15.25
C GLU A 74 4.41 -14.65 -13.93
N GLY A 75 3.65 -13.84 -13.20
CA GLY A 75 4.07 -13.27 -11.91
C GLY A 75 3.66 -14.10 -10.69
N LYS A 76 2.96 -15.23 -10.87
CA LYS A 76 2.45 -16.06 -9.77
C LYS A 76 3.60 -16.47 -8.84
N GLY A 77 3.42 -16.24 -7.54
CA GLY A 77 4.44 -16.49 -6.51
C GLY A 77 5.49 -15.38 -6.37
N HIS A 78 5.36 -14.27 -7.10
CA HIS A 78 6.29 -13.13 -7.07
C HIS A 78 5.62 -11.80 -6.78
N TYR A 79 4.28 -11.78 -6.66
CA TYR A 79 3.56 -10.56 -6.30
C TYR A 79 3.73 -10.23 -4.82
N MET A 80 3.76 -8.94 -4.50
CA MET A 80 3.72 -8.42 -3.15
C MET A 80 2.67 -7.33 -3.09
N ALA A 81 1.93 -7.23 -1.99
CA ALA A 81 1.01 -6.13 -1.74
C ALA A 81 0.90 -5.82 -0.26
N MET A 82 0.51 -4.58 -0.01
CA MET A 82 -0.07 -4.14 1.25
C MET A 82 -1.54 -3.85 0.98
N LEU A 83 -2.43 -4.25 1.88
CA LEU A 83 -3.85 -3.94 1.84
C LEU A 83 -4.24 -3.08 3.03
N ARG A 84 -5.40 -2.43 2.92
CA ARG A 84 -5.98 -1.57 3.95
C ARG A 84 -7.48 -1.79 3.98
N GLU A 85 -8.08 -1.63 5.15
CA GLU A 85 -9.54 -1.65 5.30
C GLU A 85 -10.18 -0.72 4.26
N PRO A 86 -11.16 -1.20 3.47
CA PRO A 86 -11.66 -0.47 2.30
C PRO A 86 -12.22 0.93 2.60
N GLY A 87 -12.97 1.11 3.67
CA GLY A 87 -13.51 2.41 4.05
C GLY A 87 -12.41 3.43 4.33
N GLN A 88 -11.40 3.01 5.07
CA GLN A 88 -10.22 3.79 5.39
C GLN A 88 -9.33 4.09 4.18
N ARG A 89 -9.22 3.14 3.26
CA ARG A 89 -8.60 3.34 1.96
C ARG A 89 -9.31 4.45 1.18
N ILE A 90 -10.65 4.41 1.11
CA ILE A 90 -11.47 5.40 0.40
C ILE A 90 -11.33 6.78 1.04
N LEU A 91 -11.45 6.90 2.36
CA LEU A 91 -11.29 8.18 3.07
C LEU A 91 -9.91 8.78 2.84
N SER A 92 -8.86 7.97 2.94
CA SER A 92 -7.49 8.41 2.69
C SER A 92 -7.32 8.87 1.24
N ALA A 93 -7.92 8.17 0.28
CA ALA A 93 -7.87 8.56 -1.13
C ALA A 93 -8.62 9.88 -1.37
N TYR A 94 -9.79 10.05 -0.76
CA TYR A 94 -10.57 11.29 -0.87
C TYR A 94 -9.81 12.49 -0.28
N SER A 95 -9.16 12.33 0.87
CA SER A 95 -8.36 13.41 1.48
C SER A 95 -7.21 13.84 0.57
N ASP A 96 -6.46 12.88 0.03
CA ASP A 96 -5.34 13.14 -0.89
C ASP A 96 -5.80 13.89 -2.15
N MET A 97 -6.95 13.48 -2.68
CA MET A 97 -7.55 14.10 -3.86
C MET A 97 -8.05 15.51 -3.56
N ARG A 98 -8.63 15.74 -2.38
CA ARG A 98 -9.11 17.05 -1.92
C ARG A 98 -7.95 18.02 -1.65
N GLU A 99 -6.85 17.52 -1.11
CA GLU A 99 -5.62 18.30 -0.93
C GLU A 99 -5.02 18.66 -2.29
N CYS A 100 -4.86 17.67 -3.17
CA CYS A 100 -4.40 17.87 -4.54
C CYS A 100 -5.28 18.87 -5.31
N SER A 101 -6.60 18.80 -5.21
CA SER A 101 -7.51 19.72 -5.92
C SER A 101 -7.41 21.18 -5.44
N ARG A 102 -6.77 21.43 -4.30
CA ARG A 102 -6.51 22.79 -3.76
C ARG A 102 -5.13 23.31 -4.12
N ASP A 103 -4.25 22.43 -4.56
CA ASP A 103 -2.88 22.77 -4.91
C ASP A 103 -2.77 23.01 -6.43
N PRO A 104 -2.48 24.25 -6.87
CA PRO A 104 -2.36 24.58 -8.30
C PRO A 104 -1.19 23.87 -8.99
N GLU A 105 -0.21 23.36 -8.25
CA GLU A 105 0.91 22.56 -8.79
C GLU A 105 0.56 21.08 -8.90
N CYS A 106 -0.52 20.63 -8.25
CA CYS A 106 -0.96 19.24 -8.39
C CYS A 106 -1.54 19.02 -9.78
N ASN A 107 -0.79 18.33 -10.64
CA ASN A 107 -1.23 18.08 -12.00
C ASN A 107 -2.43 17.12 -12.02
N VAL A 108 -3.62 17.69 -12.24
CA VAL A 108 -4.93 17.03 -12.28
C VAL A 108 -5.02 15.92 -13.33
N THR A 109 -4.11 15.86 -14.31
CA THR A 109 -4.02 14.68 -15.21
C THR A 109 -3.62 13.39 -14.48
N ILE A 110 -3.02 13.50 -13.28
CA ILE A 110 -2.77 12.37 -12.35
C ILE A 110 -4.10 11.81 -11.81
N LEU A 111 -5.22 12.54 -11.86
CA LEU A 111 -6.53 12.01 -11.46
C LEU A 111 -7.02 10.87 -12.37
N GLY A 112 -6.48 10.74 -13.59
CA GLY A 112 -6.67 9.56 -14.43
C GLY A 112 -6.18 8.26 -13.77
N SER A 113 -5.12 8.33 -12.96
CA SER A 113 -4.54 7.18 -12.23
C SER A 113 -5.35 6.74 -11.01
N TRP A 114 -6.30 7.57 -10.57
CA TRP A 114 -7.31 7.25 -9.55
C TRP A 114 -8.63 6.78 -10.16
N GLY A 115 -8.60 6.48 -11.46
CA GLY A 115 -9.68 5.81 -12.13
C GLY A 115 -10.50 6.65 -13.09
N GLY A 116 -9.85 7.53 -13.84
CA GLY A 116 -10.53 8.29 -14.87
C GLY A 116 -11.51 9.31 -14.29
N TRP A 117 -11.11 10.03 -13.24
CA TRP A 117 -11.84 11.26 -12.90
C TRP A 117 -11.48 12.32 -13.94
N TYR A 118 -12.40 12.58 -14.88
CA TYR A 118 -12.23 13.56 -15.97
C TYR A 118 -12.86 14.93 -15.67
N SER A 119 -13.49 15.09 -14.51
CA SER A 119 -14.04 16.37 -14.07
C SER A 119 -12.97 17.16 -13.32
N GLU A 120 -12.95 18.48 -13.50
CA GLU A 120 -12.08 19.38 -12.71
C GLU A 120 -12.51 19.45 -11.23
N GLU A 121 -13.78 19.17 -10.96
CA GLU A 121 -14.34 19.19 -9.60
C GLU A 121 -14.35 17.80 -8.98
N LEU A 122 -13.81 17.67 -7.77
CA LEU A 122 -13.93 16.46 -6.93
C LEU A 122 -15.40 16.29 -6.49
N PRO A 123 -16.01 15.09 -6.62
CA PRO A 123 -17.40 14.91 -6.20
C PRO A 123 -17.47 14.89 -4.67
N ASP A 124 -18.69 14.85 -4.12
CA ASP A 124 -18.84 14.57 -2.70
C ASP A 124 -18.30 13.17 -2.33
N LEU A 125 -18.03 12.97 -1.05
CA LEU A 125 -17.43 11.75 -0.52
C LEU A 125 -18.27 10.50 -0.80
N THR A 126 -19.60 10.58 -0.79
CA THR A 126 -20.46 9.42 -1.05
C THR A 126 -20.38 9.00 -2.52
N ALA A 127 -20.44 9.95 -3.45
CA ALA A 127 -20.25 9.69 -4.87
C ALA A 127 -18.84 9.17 -5.17
N PHE A 128 -17.80 9.74 -4.53
CA PHE A 128 -16.44 9.23 -4.62
C PHE A 128 -16.32 7.77 -4.13
N ALA A 129 -16.89 7.47 -2.97
CA ALA A 129 -16.83 6.15 -2.35
C ALA A 129 -17.48 5.08 -3.25
N ARG A 130 -18.66 5.36 -3.81
CA ARG A 130 -19.34 4.46 -4.77
C ARG A 130 -18.49 4.20 -6.00
N ARG A 131 -17.85 5.23 -6.54
CA ARG A 131 -16.98 5.11 -7.72
C ARG A 131 -15.70 4.31 -7.42
N GLN A 132 -15.16 4.43 -6.21
CA GLN A 132 -13.98 3.68 -5.79
C GLN A 132 -14.28 2.26 -5.28
N ALA A 133 -15.55 1.90 -5.12
CA ALA A 133 -15.97 0.61 -4.60
C ALA A 133 -15.45 -0.54 -5.46
N GLY A 134 -14.78 -1.54 -4.89
CA GLY A 134 -14.24 -2.70 -5.61
C GLY A 134 -12.94 -2.43 -6.38
N CYS A 135 -12.22 -1.35 -6.07
CA CYS A 135 -10.98 -0.98 -6.76
C CYS A 135 -9.89 -2.05 -6.61
N MET A 136 -9.70 -2.61 -5.41
CA MET A 136 -8.70 -3.65 -5.18
C MET A 136 -9.05 -4.94 -5.95
N VAL A 137 -10.32 -5.35 -5.93
CA VAL A 137 -10.78 -6.51 -6.74
C VAL A 137 -10.52 -6.28 -8.22
N ARG A 138 -10.91 -5.12 -8.76
CA ARG A 138 -10.71 -4.81 -10.19
C ARG A 138 -9.24 -4.78 -10.59
N MET A 139 -8.33 -4.30 -9.74
CA MET A 139 -6.89 -4.33 -10.02
C MET A 139 -6.35 -5.75 -10.14
N LEU A 140 -6.98 -6.73 -9.48
CA LEU A 140 -6.59 -8.13 -9.60
C LEU A 140 -7.28 -8.86 -10.75
N THR A 141 -8.41 -8.37 -11.28
CA THR A 141 -9.25 -9.13 -12.24
C THR A 141 -9.39 -8.48 -13.61
N ARG A 142 -9.25 -7.16 -13.72
CA ARG A 142 -9.43 -6.40 -14.96
C ARG A 142 -8.08 -5.98 -15.55
N THR A 143 -8.10 -5.15 -16.58
CA THR A 143 -6.91 -4.63 -17.28
C THR A 143 -6.84 -3.10 -17.18
N GLY A 144 -5.70 -2.50 -17.52
CA GLY A 144 -5.53 -1.05 -17.55
C GLY A 144 -5.41 -0.43 -16.15
N PHE A 145 -6.16 0.66 -15.90
CA PHE A 145 -6.23 1.38 -14.62
C PHE A 145 -7.66 1.32 -14.10
N PRO A 146 -8.07 0.22 -13.44
CA PRO A 146 -9.48 -0.14 -13.35
C PRO A 146 -10.16 0.39 -12.07
N CYS A 147 -9.42 1.04 -11.17
CA CYS A 147 -10.02 1.85 -10.11
C CYS A 147 -10.84 2.99 -10.71
N GLY A 148 -11.77 3.59 -9.95
CA GLY A 148 -12.62 4.73 -10.34
C GLY A 148 -13.49 4.65 -11.61
N GLY A 149 -13.49 3.53 -12.35
CA GLY A 149 -14.53 3.14 -13.31
C GLY A 149 -14.97 4.22 -14.32
N LEU A 150 -14.31 4.26 -15.48
CA LEU A 150 -14.90 4.87 -16.69
C LEU A 150 -16.18 4.17 -17.17
N LEU A 151 -16.29 2.89 -16.82
CA LEU A 151 -17.41 2.03 -17.18
C LEU A 151 -18.05 1.64 -15.85
N GLU A 152 -19.31 2.03 -15.63
CA GLU A 152 -20.15 1.68 -14.49
C GLU A 152 -20.48 0.17 -14.47
N ILE A 153 -19.55 -0.70 -14.85
CA ILE A 153 -19.70 -2.14 -14.82
C ILE A 153 -19.41 -2.59 -13.38
N PRO A 154 -20.44 -3.02 -12.64
CA PRO A 154 -20.27 -3.49 -11.27
C PRO A 154 -19.32 -4.68 -11.22
N VAL A 155 -18.68 -4.88 -10.07
CA VAL A 155 -17.83 -6.07 -9.86
C VAL A 155 -18.74 -7.27 -9.65
N GLY A 156 -18.57 -8.30 -10.48
CA GLY A 156 -19.35 -9.53 -10.37
C GLY A 156 -18.80 -10.49 -9.30
N PRO A 157 -19.62 -11.41 -8.74
CA PRO A 157 -19.15 -12.41 -7.77
C PRO A 157 -17.96 -13.27 -8.25
N TYR A 158 -17.91 -13.56 -9.56
CA TYR A 158 -16.79 -14.27 -10.18
C TYR A 158 -15.48 -13.50 -10.05
N GLU A 159 -15.51 -12.16 -10.23
CA GLU A 159 -14.32 -11.33 -10.07
C GLU A 159 -13.85 -11.34 -8.62
N VAL A 160 -14.75 -11.25 -7.65
CA VAL A 160 -14.39 -11.32 -6.22
C VAL A 160 -13.72 -12.66 -5.90
N THR A 161 -14.30 -13.75 -6.39
CA THR A 161 -13.75 -15.11 -6.20
C THR A 161 -12.36 -15.24 -6.83
N GLU A 162 -12.20 -14.74 -8.06
CA GLU A 162 -10.92 -14.79 -8.77
C GLU A 162 -9.87 -13.88 -8.12
N ALA A 163 -10.23 -12.68 -7.65
CA ALA A 163 -9.32 -11.79 -6.93
C ALA A 163 -8.80 -12.43 -5.65
N ARG A 164 -9.68 -13.08 -4.87
CA ARG A 164 -9.29 -13.83 -3.66
C ARG A 164 -8.34 -14.97 -4.00
N ARG A 165 -8.66 -15.77 -5.02
CA ARG A 165 -7.79 -16.85 -5.50
C ARG A 165 -6.42 -16.33 -5.92
N ARG A 166 -6.38 -15.25 -6.72
CA ARG A 166 -5.13 -14.63 -7.18
C ARG A 166 -4.31 -14.09 -6.02
N LEU A 167 -4.94 -13.46 -5.04
CA LEU A 167 -4.27 -12.98 -3.84
C LEU A 167 -3.62 -14.13 -3.07
N ARG A 168 -4.39 -15.20 -2.79
CA ARG A 168 -3.91 -16.36 -2.02
C ARG A 168 -2.83 -17.16 -2.72
N GLU A 169 -2.95 -17.38 -4.02
CA GLU A 169 -2.05 -18.28 -4.75
C GLU A 169 -0.90 -17.56 -5.47
N GLY A 170 -1.05 -16.27 -5.76
CA GLY A 170 -0.12 -15.51 -6.58
C GLY A 170 0.85 -14.63 -5.81
N PHE A 171 0.56 -14.31 -4.55
CA PHE A 171 1.37 -13.35 -3.79
C PHE A 171 2.38 -14.07 -2.91
N ALA A 172 3.64 -13.68 -3.05
CA ALA A 172 4.71 -14.05 -2.15
C ALA A 172 4.54 -13.39 -0.77
N PHE A 173 3.94 -12.19 -0.74
CA PHE A 173 3.73 -11.42 0.47
C PHE A 173 2.43 -10.62 0.42
N VAL A 174 1.70 -10.65 1.53
CA VAL A 174 0.49 -9.87 1.76
C VAL A 174 0.61 -9.27 3.16
N GLY A 175 0.75 -7.95 3.25
CA GLY A 175 0.76 -7.21 4.52
C GLY A 175 -0.49 -6.35 4.68
N ILE A 176 -0.69 -5.84 5.90
CA ILE A 176 -1.87 -5.10 6.31
C ILE A 176 -1.46 -3.75 6.91
N ASN A 177 -2.01 -2.66 6.36
CA ASN A 177 -1.61 -1.30 6.71
C ASN A 177 -1.97 -0.93 8.17
N GLU A 178 -2.97 -1.56 8.74
CA GLU A 178 -3.40 -1.52 10.15
C GLU A 178 -2.35 -2.11 11.09
N TYR A 179 -1.60 -3.09 10.62
CA TYR A 179 -0.58 -3.80 11.36
C TYR A 179 0.78 -3.55 10.69
N TRP A 180 1.14 -2.27 10.51
CA TRP A 180 2.33 -1.88 9.75
C TRP A 180 3.60 -2.52 10.28
N ASP A 181 3.93 -2.26 11.54
CA ASP A 181 5.18 -2.74 12.17
C ASP A 181 5.27 -4.27 12.16
N LEU A 182 4.13 -4.93 12.38
CA LEU A 182 4.02 -6.38 12.34
C LEU A 182 4.13 -6.92 10.90
N SER A 183 3.63 -6.20 9.90
CA SER A 183 3.78 -6.54 8.49
C SER A 183 5.23 -6.43 8.03
N ILE A 184 5.96 -5.41 8.47
CA ILE A 184 7.39 -5.27 8.16
C ILE A 184 8.18 -6.38 8.85
N CYS A 185 7.93 -6.65 10.13
CA CYS A 185 8.56 -7.77 10.82
C CYS A 185 8.25 -9.12 10.15
N LEU A 186 7.00 -9.36 9.73
CA LEU A 186 6.62 -10.55 8.98
C LEU A 186 7.39 -10.65 7.66
N TYR A 187 7.51 -9.56 6.91
CA TYR A 187 8.32 -9.52 5.71
C TYR A 187 9.78 -9.93 5.99
N SER A 188 10.39 -9.33 7.01
CA SER A 188 11.75 -9.64 7.43
C SER A 188 11.92 -11.12 7.80
N ALA A 189 10.97 -11.71 8.54
CA ALA A 189 10.98 -13.13 8.88
C ALA A 189 10.81 -14.05 7.65
N MET A 190 9.88 -13.71 6.73
CA MET A 190 9.59 -14.49 5.53
C MET A 190 10.77 -14.54 4.56
N PHE A 191 11.44 -13.40 4.35
CA PHE A 191 12.48 -13.25 3.34
C PHE A 191 13.89 -13.18 3.92
N LYS A 192 14.04 -13.32 5.25
CA LYS A 192 15.31 -13.25 5.98
C LYS A 192 16.06 -11.94 5.69
N VAL A 193 15.31 -10.85 5.69
CA VAL A 193 15.83 -9.49 5.50
C VAL A 193 16.02 -8.86 6.89
N GLY A 194 17.13 -8.13 7.06
CA GLY A 194 17.36 -7.38 8.30
C GLY A 194 16.32 -6.29 8.49
N CYS A 195 16.01 -5.98 9.75
CA CYS A 195 15.13 -4.85 10.05
C CYS A 195 15.94 -3.55 10.05
N SER A 196 15.42 -2.53 9.39
CA SER A 196 16.05 -1.21 9.37
C SER A 196 15.02 -0.11 9.56
N ARG A 197 15.45 1.01 10.12
CA ARG A 197 14.59 2.17 10.37
C ARG A 197 13.83 2.62 9.12
N MET A 198 14.47 2.55 7.94
CA MET A 198 13.88 2.98 6.67
C MET A 198 12.61 2.20 6.31
N GLN A 199 12.48 0.94 6.75
CA GLN A 199 11.33 0.09 6.46
C GLN A 199 10.08 0.50 7.25
N PHE A 200 10.25 1.19 8.38
CA PHE A 200 9.18 1.58 9.30
C PHE A 200 8.78 3.06 9.16
N GLN A 201 9.48 3.83 8.32
CA GLN A 201 9.16 5.23 8.11
C GLN A 201 7.92 5.41 7.25
N ASP A 202 7.01 6.28 7.70
CA ASP A 202 5.91 6.76 6.87
C ASP A 202 6.41 7.84 5.92
N VAL A 203 6.39 7.55 4.61
CA VAL A 203 6.80 8.52 3.58
C VAL A 203 5.67 9.45 3.17
N ARG A 204 4.47 9.28 3.74
CA ARG A 204 3.31 10.14 3.54
C ARG A 204 2.68 10.52 4.89
N PRO A 205 3.43 11.15 5.80
CA PRO A 205 2.85 11.66 7.03
C PRO A 205 1.71 12.63 6.67
N GLY A 206 0.56 12.47 7.31
CA GLY A 206 -0.53 13.43 7.16
C GLY A 206 -0.09 14.84 7.58
N PRO A 207 -0.82 15.89 7.18
CA PRO A 207 -0.44 17.29 7.44
C PRO A 207 -0.10 17.57 8.91
N ASP A 208 -0.85 16.99 9.84
CA ASP A 208 -0.65 17.17 11.29
C ASP A 208 0.61 16.49 11.85
N LYS A 209 1.29 15.66 11.05
CA LYS A 209 2.54 14.99 11.42
C LYS A 209 3.79 15.70 10.89
N TRP A 210 3.65 16.72 10.04
CA TRP A 210 4.80 17.45 9.51
C TRP A 210 5.47 18.34 10.57
N ASP A 211 4.68 18.90 11.49
CA ASP A 211 5.18 19.75 12.58
C ASP A 211 5.79 18.96 13.77
N ASN A 212 5.65 17.63 13.78
CA ASN A 212 6.14 16.75 14.85
C ASN A 212 7.09 15.65 14.35
N ALA A 213 7.58 15.72 13.11
CA ALA A 213 8.56 14.77 12.57
C ALA A 213 9.92 14.78 13.32
N SER A 214 10.10 15.70 14.27
CA SER A 214 11.24 15.79 15.19
C SER A 214 11.01 15.16 16.57
N ARG A 215 9.84 14.59 16.91
CA ARG A 215 9.67 13.84 18.17
C ARG A 215 9.85 12.34 17.96
N VAL A 216 11.14 11.98 17.84
CA VAL A 216 11.66 10.69 18.31
C VAL A 216 11.83 10.71 19.85
N GLU A 217 11.61 11.86 20.49
CA GLU A 217 11.61 12.03 21.93
C GLU A 217 10.15 12.09 22.43
N ASP A 218 9.64 10.90 22.78
CA ASP A 218 8.71 10.61 23.88
C ASP A 218 8.09 9.23 23.64
N LEU A 219 8.93 8.19 23.74
CA LEU A 219 8.50 6.82 23.96
C LEU A 219 8.53 6.59 25.47
N ASP A 220 7.53 7.11 26.18
CA ASP A 220 7.25 6.66 27.54
C ASP A 220 6.68 5.24 27.46
N ALA A 221 7.32 4.34 28.20
CA ALA A 221 7.29 2.89 28.05
C ALA A 221 6.02 2.18 28.59
N ASP A 222 4.88 2.89 28.73
CA ASP A 222 3.68 2.34 29.39
C ASP A 222 2.38 2.46 28.55
N ASP A 223 2.43 2.83 27.27
CA ASP A 223 1.21 2.89 26.45
C ASP A 223 0.98 1.55 25.71
N GLU A 224 0.05 0.74 26.22
CA GLU A 224 -0.56 -0.45 25.60
C GLU A 224 -1.34 -0.10 24.29
N ARG A 225 -0.75 0.73 23.43
CA ARG A 225 -1.44 1.46 22.37
C ARG A 225 -0.62 1.54 21.09
N ARG A 226 -0.40 0.38 20.46
CA ARG A 226 -0.09 0.31 19.02
C ARG A 226 -1.17 -0.37 18.17
N VAL A 227 -2.35 -0.56 18.74
CA VAL A 227 -3.61 -0.36 18.00
C VAL A 227 -4.28 0.83 18.65
N SER A 228 -4.09 2.03 18.11
CA SER A 228 -4.92 3.17 18.49
C SER A 228 -6.38 2.75 18.30
N SER A 229 -7.07 2.56 19.43
CA SER A 229 -8.48 2.25 19.56
C SER A 229 -9.40 3.39 19.13
N GLU A 230 -8.88 4.42 18.44
CA GLU A 230 -9.61 4.96 17.30
C GLU A 230 -9.72 3.87 16.23
N ALA A 231 -10.58 2.89 16.51
CA ALA A 231 -11.20 2.06 15.49
C ALA A 231 -11.61 3.00 14.37
N ARG A 232 -10.82 2.94 13.28
CA ARG A 232 -10.63 4.09 12.41
C ARG A 232 -11.97 4.60 11.93
N ASP A 233 -12.35 5.78 12.38
CA ASP A 233 -13.70 6.28 12.23
C ASP A 233 -14.03 6.40 10.74
N VAL A 234 -14.89 5.51 10.26
CA VAL A 234 -15.46 5.54 8.91
C VAL A 234 -16.84 6.18 8.89
N SER A 235 -17.29 6.80 9.98
CA SER A 235 -18.60 7.45 10.09
C SER A 235 -18.84 8.49 9.00
N ALA A 236 -17.78 9.16 8.54
CA ALA A 236 -17.81 10.10 7.42
C ALA A 236 -18.34 9.49 6.10
N LEU A 237 -18.30 8.16 5.95
CA LEU A 237 -18.89 7.44 4.82
C LEU A 237 -20.41 7.29 4.93
N ASN A 238 -21.06 7.78 6.00
CA ASN A 238 -22.50 7.78 6.20
C ASN A 238 -23.13 6.38 6.02
N GLY A 239 -22.48 5.35 6.57
CA GLY A 239 -22.92 3.96 6.48
C GLY A 239 -22.63 3.27 5.14
N PHE A 240 -21.93 3.92 4.21
CA PHE A 240 -21.42 3.25 3.03
C PHE A 240 -20.33 2.24 3.41
N THR A 241 -20.43 1.03 2.84
CA THR A 241 -19.44 -0.05 2.98
C THR A 241 -19.08 -0.58 1.60
N ASP A 242 -17.79 -0.68 1.30
CA ASP A 242 -17.29 -1.34 0.10
C ASP A 242 -17.22 -2.86 0.34
N VAL A 243 -18.38 -3.52 0.25
CA VAL A 243 -18.50 -4.97 0.52
C VAL A 243 -17.61 -5.80 -0.42
N VAL A 244 -17.41 -5.33 -1.66
CA VAL A 244 -16.62 -6.02 -2.68
C VAL A 244 -15.14 -6.07 -2.29
N ASP A 245 -14.53 -4.91 -2.01
CA ASP A 245 -13.15 -4.91 -1.52
C ASP A 245 -13.06 -5.47 -0.08
N GLY A 246 -14.16 -5.43 0.68
CA GLY A 246 -14.27 -6.03 2.01
C GLY A 246 -14.02 -7.55 2.00
N GLU A 247 -14.59 -8.28 1.03
CA GLU A 247 -14.32 -9.72 0.89
C GLU A 247 -12.85 -10.01 0.56
N LEU A 248 -12.22 -9.20 -0.29
CA LEU A 248 -10.80 -9.34 -0.60
C LEU A 248 -9.90 -8.97 0.58
N TYR A 249 -10.29 -7.96 1.36
CA TYR A 249 -9.56 -7.56 2.56
C TYR A 249 -9.65 -8.63 3.66
N ALA A 250 -10.82 -9.26 3.85
CA ALA A 250 -10.96 -10.40 4.75
C ALA A 250 -10.05 -11.57 4.33
N GLU A 251 -9.97 -11.87 3.03
CA GLU A 251 -9.04 -12.86 2.49
C GLU A 251 -7.57 -12.49 2.78
N ALA A 252 -7.22 -11.20 2.70
CA ALA A 252 -5.89 -10.72 3.01
C ALA A 252 -5.53 -10.89 4.48
N LEU A 253 -6.48 -10.62 5.39
CA LEU A 253 -6.32 -10.88 6.83
C LEU A 253 -6.06 -12.36 7.10
N ASP A 254 -6.84 -13.26 6.48
CA ASP A 254 -6.63 -14.70 6.63
C ASP A 254 -5.22 -15.14 6.18
N ILE A 255 -4.73 -14.60 5.04
CA ILE A 255 -3.37 -14.87 4.54
C ILE A 255 -2.33 -14.32 5.51
N PHE A 256 -2.51 -13.08 5.97
CA PHE A 256 -1.61 -12.39 6.88
C PHE A 256 -1.48 -13.15 8.20
N GLU A 257 -2.60 -13.45 8.87
CA GLU A 257 -2.62 -14.22 10.12
C GLU A 257 -2.07 -15.63 9.96
N GLY A 258 -2.38 -16.30 8.85
CA GLY A 258 -1.81 -17.60 8.52
C GLY A 258 -0.28 -17.55 8.41
N ASN A 259 0.25 -16.49 7.79
CA ASN A 259 1.70 -16.28 7.69
C ASN A 259 2.32 -15.89 9.03
N LEU A 260 1.68 -15.05 9.85
CA LEU A 260 2.16 -14.77 11.21
C LEU A 260 2.38 -16.06 12.00
N LYS A 261 1.39 -16.96 11.98
CA LYS A 261 1.50 -18.29 12.64
C LYS A 261 2.61 -19.15 12.02
N ARG A 262 2.65 -19.22 10.68
CA ARG A 262 3.63 -20.04 9.94
C ARG A 262 5.07 -19.63 10.19
N TYR A 263 5.33 -18.33 10.33
CA TYR A 263 6.66 -17.78 10.52
C TYR A 263 6.96 -17.41 11.97
N HIS A 264 6.09 -17.80 12.91
CA HIS A 264 6.23 -17.54 14.35
C HIS A 264 6.40 -16.05 14.68
N VAL A 265 5.67 -15.19 13.98
CA VAL A 265 5.70 -13.74 14.13
C VAL A 265 4.58 -13.32 15.08
N SER A 266 4.95 -12.56 16.10
CA SER A 266 4.08 -11.90 17.08
C SER A 266 4.77 -10.60 17.52
N GLU A 267 4.07 -9.71 18.22
CA GLU A 267 4.69 -8.47 18.72
C GLU A 267 5.93 -8.76 19.59
N ALA A 268 5.82 -9.70 20.53
CA ALA A 268 6.94 -10.11 21.37
C ALA A 268 8.10 -10.70 20.54
N ALA A 269 7.81 -11.52 19.52
CA ALA A 269 8.85 -12.07 18.64
C ALA A 269 9.49 -11.00 17.73
N CYS A 270 8.82 -9.87 17.50
CA CYS A 270 9.29 -8.75 16.69
C CYS A 270 10.12 -7.73 17.47
N GLU A 271 10.17 -7.80 18.81
CA GLU A 271 10.93 -6.86 19.63
C GLU A 271 12.40 -6.69 19.16
N PRO A 272 13.16 -7.76 18.83
CA PRO A 272 14.53 -7.61 18.32
C PRO A 272 14.58 -6.84 17.00
N CYS A 273 13.65 -7.12 16.08
CA CYS A 273 13.55 -6.43 14.80
C CYS A 273 13.25 -4.93 14.98
N TRP A 274 12.37 -4.59 15.92
CA TRP A 274 12.04 -3.20 16.23
C TRP A 274 13.19 -2.47 16.92
N ARG A 275 13.95 -3.15 17.78
CA ARG A 275 15.17 -2.63 18.40
C ARG A 275 16.26 -2.36 17.35
N ASP A 276 16.48 -3.29 16.43
CA ASP A 276 17.42 -3.12 15.30
C ASP A 276 17.02 -1.93 14.41
N ALA A 277 15.72 -1.71 14.24
CA ALA A 277 15.19 -0.56 13.51
C ALA A 277 15.17 0.76 14.32
N GLY A 278 15.55 0.74 15.60
CA GLY A 278 15.56 1.91 16.48
C GLY A 278 14.17 2.44 16.84
N LEU A 279 13.19 1.55 16.99
CA LEU A 279 11.81 1.88 17.41
C LEU A 279 11.56 1.66 18.91
N LEU A 280 12.51 1.03 19.60
CA LEU A 280 12.51 0.65 21.02
C LEU A 280 13.87 0.95 21.65
#